data_AF-A0A1Z9B9R5-F1
#
_entry.id   AF-A0A1Z9B9R5-F1
#
_cell.length_a   1.000
_cell.length_b   1.000
_cell.length_c   1.000
_cell.angle_alpha   90.00
_cell.angle_beta   90.00
_cell.angle_gamma   90.00
#
_symmetry.space_group_name_H-M   'P 1'
#
loop_
_entity.id
_entity.type
_entity.pdbx_description
1 polymer ?
#
loop_
_entity_poly.entity_id
_entity_poly.type
_entity_poly.pdbx_seq_one_letter_code
_entity_poly.pdbx_strand_id
1 'polypeptide(L)'
;MNNRNIESTVRSFFKEFFPRHEQENVDSIVQEVIAKEYTKRQVLEYLYKLKIESRFITLDTQRSEGISYPTQRTTEWFRERKRIPSTVSGSRPAGWWFDITNPEAYKNHLGYVHEGKKQKFDKEALARMNYGTKFENHALITFLEWGVSKLCSDMYIYETGFQRNTKHKYLGASPDGLVTEFFAGIILGSRSSVKYENEKDHLMQYIDTDGESRTLVIEGNACLRAALAASLDQKEEKQVAKIDVMETPSGWTQCRYYASKAKAAKHSILEIKCPQKMYSNIPAYYLMQLHMECHAYGLQDAYFVVWNHLNQKERLRVWKFKFNAGFWSSFLTLVDTFRSKRADGSRGAPWANFEQLLWHFKKNYGRVSTWRPFVKAYHGRGEFAVNRPYENALNKVPADVAQ
;
A
#
# COMPACT_ATOMS: atom_id res chain seq x y z
N MET A 1 13.06 37.60 -2.63
CA MET A 1 13.42 37.28 -1.23
C MET A 1 14.93 37.28 -1.16
N ASN A 2 15.59 37.95 -0.19
CA ASN A 2 17.06 37.93 -0.14
C ASN A 2 17.55 36.50 0.22
N ASN A 3 18.69 36.07 -0.33
CA ASN A 3 19.25 34.72 -0.19
C ASN A 3 19.35 34.25 1.27
N ARG A 4 19.68 35.17 2.20
CA ARG A 4 19.71 34.88 3.65
C ARG A 4 18.34 34.42 4.21
N ASN A 5 17.24 34.99 3.71
CA ASN A 5 15.89 34.63 4.18
C ASN A 5 15.45 33.27 3.61
N ILE A 6 15.85 32.94 2.37
CA ILE A 6 15.62 31.61 1.78
C ILE A 6 16.38 30.55 2.57
N GLU A 7 17.67 30.79 2.83
CA GLU A 7 18.52 29.88 3.61
C GLU A 7 17.94 29.64 5.02
N SER A 8 17.58 30.70 5.75
CA SER A 8 16.96 30.60 7.07
C SER A 8 15.66 29.77 7.03
N THR A 9 14.81 30.00 6.02
CA THR A 9 13.55 29.26 5.85
C THR A 9 13.80 27.77 5.62
N VAL A 10 14.71 27.41 4.70
CA VAL A 10 15.06 26.02 4.40
C VAL A 10 15.62 25.33 5.64
N ARG A 11 16.62 25.93 6.30
CA ARG A 11 17.26 25.34 7.49
C ARG A 11 16.29 25.17 8.64
N SER A 12 15.40 26.14 8.89
CA SER A 12 14.37 26.05 9.92
C SER A 12 13.36 24.94 9.62
N PHE A 13 12.95 24.80 8.36
CA PHE A 13 12.07 23.72 7.94
C PHE A 13 12.73 22.35 8.15
N PHE A 14 14.00 22.19 7.77
CA PHE A 14 14.74 20.95 7.98
C PHE A 14 14.91 20.61 9.46
N LYS A 15 15.23 21.59 10.30
CA LYS A 15 15.35 21.40 11.75
C LYS A 15 14.04 20.94 12.41
N GLU A 16 12.90 21.47 11.95
CA GLU A 16 11.58 21.16 12.50
C GLU A 16 11.04 19.81 12.00
N PHE A 17 11.28 19.49 10.72
CA PHE A 17 10.54 18.43 10.04
C PHE A 17 11.36 17.23 9.60
N PHE A 18 12.69 17.30 9.65
CA PHE A 18 13.60 16.21 9.29
C PHE A 18 14.47 15.83 10.50
N PRO A 19 14.67 14.53 10.78
CA PRO A 19 15.60 14.07 11.80
C PRO A 19 17.04 14.56 11.55
N ARG A 20 17.87 14.60 12.61
CA ARG A 20 19.24 15.14 12.56
C ARG A 20 20.15 14.51 11.49
N HIS A 21 19.90 13.28 11.07
CA HIS A 21 20.71 12.54 10.08
C HIS A 21 20.38 12.89 8.62
N GLU A 22 19.28 13.61 8.34
CA GLU A 22 18.90 14.00 6.97
C GLU A 22 19.37 15.42 6.61
N GLN A 23 20.26 16.02 7.42
CA GLN A 23 20.75 17.39 7.23
C GLN A 23 21.90 17.53 6.23
N GLU A 24 22.49 16.41 5.78
CA GLU A 24 23.68 16.40 4.92
C GLU A 24 23.46 17.08 3.56
N ASN A 25 22.21 17.17 3.09
CA ASN A 25 21.85 17.75 1.79
C ASN A 25 21.27 19.17 1.85
N VAL A 26 21.16 19.76 3.05
CA VAL A 26 20.47 21.04 3.23
C VAL A 26 21.13 22.15 2.42
N ASP A 27 22.46 22.18 2.37
CA ASP A 27 23.21 23.20 1.63
C ASP A 27 22.96 23.10 0.12
N SER A 28 22.92 21.89 -0.43
CA SER A 28 22.59 21.65 -1.84
C SER A 28 21.17 22.14 -2.18
N ILE A 29 20.21 21.88 -1.30
CA ILE A 29 18.82 22.33 -1.47
C ILE A 29 18.72 23.85 -1.39
N VAL A 30 19.45 24.49 -0.47
CA VAL A 30 19.52 25.96 -0.41
C VAL A 30 20.03 26.53 -1.73
N GLN A 31 21.12 25.98 -2.27
CA GLN A 31 21.68 26.44 -3.56
C GLN A 31 20.70 26.23 -4.72
N GLU A 32 20.02 25.08 -4.76
CA GLU A 32 19.03 24.78 -5.79
C GLU A 32 17.86 25.78 -5.77
N VAL A 33 17.30 26.04 -4.57
CA VAL A 33 16.17 26.94 -4.40
C VAL A 33 16.53 28.38 -4.75
N ILE A 34 17.74 28.83 -4.38
CA ILE A 34 18.27 30.14 -4.75
C ILE A 34 18.45 30.23 -6.28
N ALA A 35 19.07 29.23 -6.90
CA ALA A 35 19.33 29.20 -8.33
C ALA A 35 18.04 29.21 -9.18
N LYS A 36 16.94 28.65 -8.66
CA LYS A 36 15.62 28.65 -9.31
C LYS A 36 14.78 29.89 -9.02
N GLU A 37 15.29 30.84 -8.24
CA GLU A 37 14.62 32.10 -7.89
C GLU A 37 13.21 31.90 -7.29
N TYR A 38 13.03 30.84 -6.48
CA TYR A 38 11.74 30.54 -5.90
C TYR A 38 11.24 31.63 -4.93
N THR A 39 9.95 31.95 -5.03
CA THR A 39 9.25 32.73 -3.99
C THR A 39 9.16 31.94 -2.69
N LYS A 40 8.95 32.61 -1.53
CA LYS A 40 8.78 31.95 -0.21
C LYS A 40 7.79 30.79 -0.26
N ARG A 41 6.66 31.00 -0.96
CA ARG A 41 5.63 29.98 -1.14
C ARG A 41 6.15 28.78 -1.92
N GLN A 42 6.83 29.01 -3.04
CA GLN A 42 7.41 27.94 -3.86
C GLN A 42 8.51 27.18 -3.11
N VAL A 43 9.32 27.86 -2.29
CA VAL A 43 10.29 27.19 -1.40
C VAL A 43 9.58 26.21 -0.48
N LEU A 44 8.54 26.65 0.23
CA LEU A 44 7.82 25.80 1.17
C LEU A 44 7.06 24.65 0.49
N GLU A 45 6.47 24.90 -0.69
CA GLU A 45 5.87 23.85 -1.51
C GLU A 45 6.90 22.80 -1.95
N TYR A 46 8.10 23.24 -2.35
CA TYR A 46 9.20 22.36 -2.72
C TYR A 46 9.69 21.52 -1.53
N LEU A 47 9.94 22.15 -0.38
CA LEU A 47 10.39 21.48 0.83
C LEU A 47 9.35 20.48 1.37
N TYR A 48 8.07 20.84 1.33
CA TYR A 48 6.98 19.93 1.71
C TYR A 48 6.93 18.73 0.76
N LYS A 49 7.06 18.96 -0.55
CA LYS A 49 7.14 17.88 -1.52
C LYS A 49 8.30 16.93 -1.23
N LEU A 50 9.50 17.46 -0.97
CA LEU A 50 10.67 16.64 -0.57
C LEU A 50 10.39 15.83 0.71
N LYS A 51 9.72 16.42 1.70
CA LYS A 51 9.33 15.73 2.93
C LYS A 51 8.32 14.60 2.68
N ILE A 52 7.41 14.78 1.73
CA ILE A 52 6.47 13.73 1.36
C ILE A 52 7.19 12.64 0.57
N GLU A 53 8.05 13.02 -0.37
CA GLU A 53 8.85 12.09 -1.17
C GLU A 53 9.79 11.25 -0.30
N SER A 54 10.36 11.80 0.78
CA SER A 54 11.21 11.04 1.72
C SER A 54 10.45 9.95 2.49
N ARG A 55 9.10 9.96 2.46
CA ARG A 55 8.27 8.88 3.03
C ARG A 55 8.11 7.69 2.10
N PHE A 56 8.57 7.81 0.85
CA PHE A 56 8.67 6.70 -0.07
C PHE A 56 10.09 6.11 -0.02
N ILE A 57 10.20 4.94 0.59
CA ILE A 57 11.46 4.23 0.78
C ILE A 57 11.66 3.27 -0.40
N THR A 58 12.53 3.67 -1.32
CA THR A 58 12.82 2.90 -2.55
C THR A 58 13.58 1.60 -2.26
N LEU A 59 13.60 0.68 -3.22
CA LEU A 59 14.43 -0.53 -3.11
C LEU A 59 15.91 -0.22 -3.01
N ASP A 60 16.39 0.84 -3.67
CA ASP A 60 17.80 1.26 -3.59
C ASP A 60 18.17 1.69 -2.18
N THR A 61 17.28 2.43 -1.50
CA THR A 61 17.44 2.81 -0.09
C THR A 61 17.47 1.59 0.82
N GLN A 62 16.58 0.61 0.60
CA GLN A 62 16.46 -0.59 1.44
C GLN A 62 17.64 -1.58 1.27
N ARG A 63 18.43 -1.49 0.19
CA ARG A 63 19.58 -2.39 -0.04
C ARG A 63 20.67 -2.24 1.03
N SER A 64 20.88 -1.04 1.56
CA SER A 64 21.84 -0.81 2.65
C SER A 64 21.42 -1.53 3.94
N GLU A 65 20.13 -1.84 4.09
CA GLU A 65 19.54 -2.59 5.20
C GLU A 65 19.49 -4.11 4.92
N GLY A 66 20.09 -4.57 3.82
CA GLY A 66 20.15 -5.98 3.43
C GLY A 66 18.88 -6.51 2.77
N ILE A 67 17.90 -5.66 2.48
CA ILE A 67 16.69 -6.05 1.75
C ILE A 67 16.96 -5.94 0.25
N SER A 68 16.85 -7.06 -0.46
CA SER A 68 17.12 -7.10 -1.91
C SER A 68 15.97 -7.77 -2.66
N TYR A 69 15.28 -6.97 -3.46
CA TYR A 69 14.38 -7.43 -4.51
C TYR A 69 14.81 -6.89 -5.87
N PRO A 70 14.56 -7.62 -6.96
CA PRO A 70 14.63 -7.04 -8.30
C PRO A 70 13.61 -5.91 -8.46
N THR A 71 14.07 -4.76 -8.93
CA THR A 71 13.20 -3.62 -9.26
C THR A 71 12.17 -4.01 -10.32
N GLN A 72 10.94 -3.53 -10.17
CA GLN A 72 9.84 -3.86 -11.08
C GLN A 72 10.23 -3.55 -12.54
N ARG A 73 9.79 -4.38 -13.49
CA ARG A 73 10.03 -4.24 -14.94
C ARG A 73 11.49 -4.49 -15.40
N THR A 74 12.42 -4.83 -14.52
CA THR A 74 13.77 -5.28 -14.90
C THR A 74 13.77 -6.72 -15.44
N THR A 75 14.86 -7.10 -16.13
CA THR A 75 15.05 -8.47 -16.62
C THR A 75 15.04 -9.48 -15.47
N GLU A 76 15.70 -9.14 -14.37
CA GLU A 76 15.80 -9.93 -13.13
C GLU A 76 14.41 -10.15 -12.53
N TRP A 77 13.57 -9.11 -12.50
CA TRP A 77 12.18 -9.21 -12.04
C TRP A 77 11.33 -10.14 -12.92
N PHE A 78 11.48 -10.07 -14.25
CA PHE A 78 10.80 -11.01 -15.14
C PHE A 78 11.29 -12.46 -14.98
N ARG A 79 12.58 -12.66 -14.71
CA ARG A 79 13.15 -13.98 -14.39
C ARG A 79 12.55 -14.52 -13.10
N GLU A 80 12.50 -13.73 -12.03
CA GLU A 80 11.93 -14.16 -10.75
C GLU A 80 10.45 -14.55 -10.86
N ARG A 81 9.66 -13.79 -11.63
CA ARG A 81 8.25 -14.12 -11.93
C ARG A 81 8.08 -15.47 -12.62
N LYS A 82 9.04 -15.85 -13.46
CA LYS A 82 9.00 -17.08 -14.27
C LYS A 82 9.83 -18.23 -13.69
N ARG A 83 10.57 -17.99 -12.60
CA ARG A 83 11.49 -18.95 -11.98
C ARG A 83 10.84 -20.30 -11.69
N ILE A 84 9.57 -20.30 -11.25
CA ILE A 84 8.77 -21.51 -11.10
C ILE A 84 7.80 -21.62 -12.28
N PRO A 85 7.85 -22.72 -13.05
CA PRO A 85 6.89 -22.96 -14.12
C PRO A 85 5.46 -22.88 -13.62
N SER A 86 4.54 -22.37 -14.44
CA SER A 86 3.12 -22.23 -14.07
C SER A 86 2.88 -21.24 -12.93
N THR A 87 3.75 -20.24 -12.73
CA THR A 87 3.49 -19.18 -11.76
C THR A 87 2.36 -18.29 -12.26
N VAL A 88 1.28 -18.17 -11.48
CA VAL A 88 0.22 -17.19 -11.71
C VAL A 88 0.55 -15.96 -10.88
N SER A 89 0.85 -14.86 -11.57
CA SER A 89 1.12 -13.57 -10.93
C SER A 89 -0.17 -12.77 -10.69
N GLY A 90 -0.19 -11.89 -9.70
CA GLY A 90 -1.35 -11.08 -9.28
C GLY A 90 -2.22 -10.48 -10.40
N SER A 91 -1.62 -9.98 -11.49
CA SER A 91 -2.36 -9.36 -12.60
C SER A 91 -2.95 -10.34 -13.63
N ARG A 92 -2.57 -11.62 -13.62
CA ARG A 92 -3.03 -12.63 -14.61
C ARG A 92 -4.52 -12.98 -14.52
N PRO A 93 -5.12 -13.13 -13.32
CA PRO A 93 -6.53 -13.46 -13.19
C PRO A 93 -7.49 -12.44 -13.82
N ALA A 94 -7.06 -11.18 -14.03
CA ALA A 94 -7.87 -10.21 -14.76
C ALA A 94 -8.21 -10.69 -16.18
N GLY A 95 -7.25 -11.30 -16.90
CA GLY A 95 -7.52 -11.88 -18.21
C GLY A 95 -8.45 -13.08 -18.17
N TRP A 96 -8.45 -13.86 -17.07
CA TRP A 96 -9.44 -14.93 -16.88
C TRP A 96 -10.86 -14.35 -16.73
N TRP A 97 -10.96 -13.16 -16.14
CA TRP A 97 -12.24 -12.50 -15.95
C TRP A 97 -12.86 -12.00 -17.25
N PHE A 98 -12.05 -11.53 -18.21
CA PHE A 98 -12.56 -10.89 -19.43
C PHE A 98 -12.34 -11.70 -20.71
N ASP A 99 -11.15 -12.28 -20.87
CA ASP A 99 -10.69 -12.76 -22.17
C ASP A 99 -11.03 -14.23 -22.39
N ILE A 100 -11.08 -15.01 -21.30
CA ILE A 100 -11.42 -16.43 -21.34
C ILE A 100 -12.94 -16.60 -21.50
N THR A 101 -13.38 -16.63 -22.76
CA THR A 101 -14.78 -16.73 -23.17
C THR A 101 -15.09 -17.98 -24.00
N ASN A 102 -14.05 -18.72 -24.40
CA ASN A 102 -14.16 -19.92 -25.23
C ASN A 102 -12.94 -20.83 -25.02
N PRO A 103 -12.96 -22.09 -25.51
CA PRO A 103 -11.85 -23.03 -25.33
C PRO A 103 -10.51 -22.55 -25.88
N GLU A 104 -10.50 -21.78 -26.97
CA GLU A 104 -9.27 -21.32 -27.61
C GLU A 104 -8.61 -20.21 -26.79
N ALA A 105 -9.39 -19.25 -26.28
CA ALA A 105 -8.90 -18.26 -25.33
C ALA A 105 -8.33 -18.94 -24.06
N TYR A 106 -9.01 -19.95 -23.54
CA TYR A 106 -8.52 -20.73 -22.39
C TYR A 106 -7.15 -21.36 -22.66
N LYS A 107 -6.98 -22.05 -23.81
CA LYS A 107 -5.70 -22.63 -24.23
C LYS A 107 -4.60 -21.58 -24.39
N ASN A 108 -4.93 -20.41 -24.93
CA ASN A 108 -3.97 -19.31 -25.05
C ASN A 108 -3.47 -18.82 -23.69
N HIS A 109 -4.37 -18.66 -22.72
CA HIS A 109 -3.98 -18.30 -21.35
C HIS A 109 -3.15 -19.37 -20.66
N LEU A 110 -3.46 -20.66 -20.87
CA LEU A 110 -2.63 -21.77 -20.38
C LEU A 110 -1.21 -21.66 -20.97
N GLY A 111 -1.09 -21.38 -22.26
CA GLY A 111 0.20 -21.18 -22.91
C GLY A 111 1.00 -19.99 -22.34
N TYR A 112 0.35 -18.88 -21.97
CA TYR A 112 1.04 -17.76 -21.31
C TYR A 112 1.62 -18.12 -19.95
N VAL A 113 0.92 -18.95 -19.18
CA VAL A 113 1.28 -19.29 -17.79
C VAL A 113 2.24 -20.49 -17.73
N HIS A 114 2.00 -21.52 -18.54
CA HIS A 114 2.71 -22.80 -18.50
C HIS A 114 3.86 -22.87 -19.49
N GLU A 115 3.66 -22.36 -20.72
CA GLU A 115 4.60 -22.49 -21.83
C GLU A 115 5.44 -21.23 -22.01
N GLY A 116 5.19 -20.19 -21.19
CA GLY A 116 5.90 -18.92 -21.26
C GLY A 116 5.65 -18.13 -22.53
N LYS A 117 4.58 -18.44 -23.28
CA LYS A 117 4.18 -17.70 -24.48
C LYS A 117 4.13 -16.21 -24.17
N LYS A 118 4.68 -15.39 -25.07
CA LYS A 118 4.61 -13.92 -24.93
C LYS A 118 3.20 -13.46 -25.27
N GLN A 119 2.59 -12.73 -24.34
CA GLN A 119 1.34 -12.04 -24.62
C GLN A 119 1.61 -10.92 -25.62
N LYS A 120 0.78 -10.84 -26.66
CA LYS A 120 0.78 -9.71 -27.60
C LYS A 120 -0.17 -8.65 -27.05
N PHE A 121 0.29 -7.41 -27.02
CA PHE A 121 -0.51 -6.25 -26.62
C PHE A 121 -0.80 -5.42 -27.87
N ASP A 122 -2.04 -4.98 -28.03
CA ASP A 122 -2.39 -4.02 -29.06
C ASP A 122 -1.85 -2.62 -28.71
N LYS A 123 -1.97 -1.68 -29.66
CA LYS A 123 -1.48 -0.30 -29.50
C LYS A 123 -2.15 0.41 -28.32
N GLU A 124 -3.42 0.13 -28.05
CA GLU A 124 -4.18 0.80 -26.98
C GLU A 124 -3.74 0.29 -25.60
N ALA A 125 -3.57 -1.02 -25.44
CA ALA A 125 -3.05 -1.64 -24.23
C ALA A 125 -1.65 -1.12 -23.90
N LEU A 126 -0.76 -1.01 -24.91
CA LEU A 126 0.57 -0.42 -24.74
C LEU A 126 0.49 1.06 -24.32
N ALA A 127 -0.39 1.85 -24.93
CA ALA A 127 -0.58 3.25 -24.56
C ALA A 127 -1.06 3.40 -23.10
N ARG A 128 -2.01 2.57 -22.67
CA ARG A 128 -2.50 2.54 -21.28
C ARG A 128 -1.39 2.13 -20.30
N MET A 129 -0.57 1.13 -20.64
CA MET A 129 0.56 0.69 -19.82
C MET A 129 1.63 1.78 -19.69
N ASN A 130 1.95 2.48 -20.78
CA ASN A 130 2.90 3.58 -20.79
C ASN A 130 2.40 4.77 -19.96
N TYR A 131 1.11 5.11 -20.07
CA TYR A 131 0.49 6.13 -19.21
C TYR A 131 0.58 5.73 -17.73
N GLY A 132 0.23 4.47 -17.42
CA GLY A 132 0.35 3.90 -16.07
C GLY A 132 1.75 4.10 -15.49
N THR A 133 2.75 3.61 -16.22
CA THR A 133 4.18 3.69 -15.86
C THR A 133 4.64 5.13 -15.64
N LYS A 134 4.24 6.05 -16.53
CA LYS A 134 4.66 7.45 -16.47
C LYS A 134 4.15 8.17 -15.21
N PHE A 135 2.95 7.82 -14.73
CA PHE A 135 2.29 8.56 -13.65
C PHE A 135 2.20 7.80 -12.33
N GLU A 136 2.72 6.58 -12.25
CA GLU A 136 2.72 5.73 -11.05
C GLU A 136 3.35 6.44 -9.84
N ASN A 137 4.56 6.99 -9.99
CA ASN A 137 5.24 7.74 -8.93
C ASN A 137 4.44 8.98 -8.51
N HIS A 138 3.89 9.71 -9.47
CA HIS A 138 3.08 10.90 -9.16
C HIS A 138 1.83 10.52 -8.35
N ALA A 139 1.12 9.46 -8.77
CA ALA A 139 -0.04 8.93 -8.05
C ALA A 139 0.32 8.46 -6.63
N LEU A 140 1.51 7.86 -6.45
CA LEU A 140 2.05 7.45 -5.16
C LEU A 140 2.27 8.65 -4.24
N ILE A 141 2.92 9.71 -4.73
CA ILE A 141 3.14 10.94 -3.95
C ILE A 141 1.80 11.59 -3.60
N THR A 142 0.86 11.70 -4.55
CA THR A 142 -0.50 12.22 -4.25
C THR A 142 -1.21 11.38 -3.18
N PHE A 143 -1.01 10.06 -3.17
CA PHE A 143 -1.53 9.19 -2.12
C PHE A 143 -0.86 9.41 -0.76
N LEU A 144 0.46 9.61 -0.70
CA LEU A 144 1.16 9.98 0.53
C LEU A 144 0.64 11.32 1.10
N GLU A 145 0.50 12.34 0.24
CA GLU A 145 -0.07 13.64 0.63
C GLU A 145 -1.50 13.48 1.16
N TRP A 146 -2.32 12.69 0.47
CA TRP A 146 -3.66 12.34 0.92
C TRP A 146 -3.64 11.65 2.29
N GLY A 147 -2.77 10.66 2.49
CA GLY A 147 -2.70 9.90 3.73
C GLY A 147 -2.26 10.77 4.91
N VAL A 148 -1.16 11.50 4.77
CA VAL A 148 -0.68 12.42 5.82
C VAL A 148 -1.74 13.45 6.20
N SER A 149 -2.48 13.98 5.21
CA SER A 149 -3.50 15.00 5.45
C SER A 149 -4.82 14.47 6.01
N LYS A 150 -5.30 13.31 5.53
CA LYS A 150 -6.62 12.78 5.88
C LYS A 150 -6.58 11.77 7.00
N LEU A 151 -5.54 10.95 7.06
CA LEU A 151 -5.39 9.91 8.07
C LEU A 151 -4.75 10.45 9.35
N CYS A 152 -4.17 11.66 9.33
CA CYS A 152 -3.49 12.23 10.50
C CYS A 152 -2.41 11.28 11.08
N SER A 153 -2.02 10.25 10.32
CA SER A 153 -1.11 9.19 10.69
C SER A 153 0.23 9.44 10.04
N ASP A 154 1.29 9.12 10.78
CA ASP A 154 2.60 9.01 10.20
C ASP A 154 2.58 7.80 9.24
N MET A 155 2.70 8.07 7.93
CA MET A 155 2.56 7.07 6.87
C MET A 155 3.81 7.04 6.01
N TYR A 156 4.28 5.82 5.74
CA TYR A 156 5.42 5.52 4.87
C TYR A 156 5.03 4.46 3.85
N ILE A 157 5.68 4.48 2.69
CA ILE A 157 5.51 3.45 1.66
C ILE A 157 6.88 2.87 1.37
N TYR A 158 7.00 1.55 1.45
CA TYR A 158 8.21 0.83 1.06
C TYR A 158 7.99 0.22 -0.31
N GLU A 159 8.83 0.56 -1.28
CA GLU A 159 8.86 -0.13 -2.56
C GLU A 159 9.19 -1.61 -2.34
N THR A 160 8.59 -2.49 -3.13
CA THR A 160 8.84 -3.93 -3.04
C THR A 160 8.93 -4.55 -4.42
N GLY A 161 9.37 -5.81 -4.50
CA GLY A 161 9.54 -6.52 -5.76
C GLY A 161 8.54 -7.64 -5.97
N PHE A 162 9.01 -8.76 -6.51
CA PHE A 162 8.18 -9.95 -6.69
C PHE A 162 8.29 -10.87 -5.48
N GLN A 163 7.22 -10.92 -4.68
CA GLN A 163 7.09 -11.83 -3.56
C GLN A 163 6.35 -13.09 -3.98
N ARG A 164 6.99 -14.24 -3.74
CA ARG A 164 6.36 -15.54 -3.96
C ARG A 164 5.54 -15.93 -2.74
N ASN A 165 4.37 -16.50 -2.99
CA ASN A 165 3.54 -17.01 -1.90
C ASN A 165 4.22 -18.22 -1.24
N THR A 166 4.40 -18.16 0.07
CA THR A 166 5.16 -19.16 0.83
C THR A 166 4.44 -20.52 0.89
N LYS A 167 3.10 -20.50 1.00
CA LYS A 167 2.26 -21.70 1.04
C LYS A 167 1.95 -22.26 -0.36
N HIS A 168 1.67 -21.36 -1.31
CA HIS A 168 1.31 -21.71 -2.68
C HIS A 168 2.42 -21.21 -3.63
N LYS A 169 3.57 -21.89 -3.67
CA LYS A 169 4.78 -21.44 -4.40
C LYS A 169 4.56 -21.06 -5.87
N TYR A 170 3.46 -21.52 -6.46
CA TYR A 170 3.03 -21.20 -7.81
C TYR A 170 2.21 -19.92 -7.96
N LEU A 171 2.02 -19.18 -6.88
CA LEU A 171 1.46 -17.84 -6.85
C LEU A 171 2.55 -16.86 -6.46
N GLY A 172 2.42 -15.63 -6.94
CA GLY A 172 3.27 -14.54 -6.48
C GLY A 172 2.73 -13.19 -6.92
N ALA A 173 3.18 -12.15 -6.26
CA ALA A 173 2.65 -10.82 -6.46
C ALA A 173 3.75 -9.76 -6.42
N SER A 174 3.44 -8.62 -7.01
CA SER A 174 4.30 -7.42 -6.98
C SER A 174 3.38 -6.24 -6.74
N PRO A 175 2.97 -6.00 -5.49
CA PRO A 175 2.23 -4.80 -5.18
C PRO A 175 3.11 -3.57 -5.47
N ASP A 176 2.48 -2.43 -5.68
CA ASP A 176 3.18 -1.18 -5.99
C ASP A 176 3.92 -0.62 -4.75
N GLY A 177 3.58 -1.10 -3.55
CA GLY A 177 4.34 -0.86 -2.33
C GLY A 177 3.74 -1.52 -1.09
N LEU A 178 4.39 -1.34 0.05
CA LEU A 178 3.89 -1.69 1.38
C LEU A 178 3.68 -0.41 2.18
N VAL A 179 2.43 -0.13 2.56
CA VAL A 179 2.09 1.02 3.40
C VAL A 179 2.31 0.65 4.86
N THR A 180 3.03 1.51 5.58
CA THR A 180 3.18 1.43 7.04
C THR A 180 2.53 2.66 7.66
N GLU A 181 1.52 2.42 8.50
CA GLU A 181 0.77 3.45 9.25
C GLU A 181 1.09 3.31 10.74
N PHE A 182 1.48 4.40 11.41
CA PHE A 182 1.72 4.39 12.85
C PHE A 182 0.51 4.88 13.64
N PHE A 183 0.19 4.18 14.72
CA PHE A 183 -0.91 4.48 15.61
C PHE A 183 -0.42 4.53 17.06
N ALA A 184 -0.82 5.58 17.78
CA ALA A 184 -0.69 5.66 19.22
C ALA A 184 -1.94 5.07 19.89
N GLY A 185 -1.74 4.31 20.96
CA GLY A 185 -2.81 3.55 21.59
C GLY A 185 -2.46 3.05 22.99
N ILE A 186 -3.29 2.13 23.48
CA ILE A 186 -3.22 1.58 24.83
C ILE A 186 -3.19 0.05 24.76
N ILE A 187 -2.31 -0.59 25.52
CA ILE A 187 -2.23 -2.06 25.57
C ILE A 187 -3.40 -2.65 26.39
N LEU A 188 -4.10 -3.63 25.81
CA LEU A 188 -5.24 -4.32 26.42
C LEU A 188 -4.91 -5.70 26.99
N GLY A 189 -3.82 -6.32 26.55
CA GLY A 189 -3.48 -7.67 26.99
C GLY A 189 -2.50 -8.36 26.06
N SER A 190 -2.24 -9.62 26.36
CA SER A 190 -1.29 -10.47 25.63
C SER A 190 -1.80 -11.89 25.44
N ARG A 191 -1.27 -12.59 24.44
CA ARG A 191 -1.47 -14.04 24.23
C ARG A 191 -0.17 -14.66 23.73
N SER A 192 -0.07 -15.99 23.74
CA SER A 192 1.06 -16.68 23.10
C SER A 192 1.12 -16.35 21.61
N SER A 193 2.31 -16.03 21.11
CA SER A 193 2.49 -15.71 19.69
C SER A 193 2.31 -16.95 18.83
N VAL A 194 1.64 -16.78 17.68
CA VAL A 194 1.51 -17.86 16.67
C VAL A 194 2.77 -17.92 15.78
N LYS A 195 3.56 -16.83 15.76
CA LYS A 195 4.68 -16.65 14.82
C LYS A 195 6.04 -16.83 15.49
N TYR A 196 6.18 -16.44 16.76
CA TYR A 196 7.45 -16.44 17.46
C TYR A 196 7.40 -17.35 18.68
N GLU A 197 8.22 -18.39 18.67
CA GLU A 197 8.29 -19.36 19.76
C GLU A 197 8.70 -18.68 21.07
N ASN A 198 8.03 -19.03 22.17
CA ASN A 198 8.26 -18.45 23.51
C ASN A 198 8.04 -16.94 23.63
N GLU A 199 7.40 -16.31 22.65
CA GLU A 199 7.01 -14.90 22.72
C GLU A 199 5.50 -14.72 22.89
N LYS A 200 5.11 -13.47 23.21
CA LYS A 200 3.72 -13.07 23.29
C LYS A 200 3.41 -12.02 22.23
N ASP A 201 2.24 -12.14 21.64
CA ASP A 201 1.60 -11.06 20.90
C ASP A 201 0.84 -10.17 21.88
N HIS A 202 0.75 -8.87 21.58
CA HIS A 202 0.09 -7.89 22.45
C HIS A 202 -1.02 -7.17 21.69
N LEU A 203 -2.17 -7.01 22.32
CA LEU A 203 -3.31 -6.31 21.74
C LEU A 203 -3.24 -4.85 22.15
N MET A 204 -3.28 -3.94 21.18
CA MET A 204 -3.32 -2.50 21.42
C MET A 204 -4.64 -1.92 20.88
N GLN A 205 -5.35 -1.18 21.72
CA GLN A 205 -6.48 -0.34 21.32
C GLN A 205 -5.98 1.00 20.80
N TYR A 206 -6.57 1.51 19.73
CA TYR A 206 -6.28 2.83 19.18
C TYR A 206 -7.55 3.47 18.62
N ILE A 207 -7.51 4.78 18.39
CA ILE A 207 -8.56 5.50 17.66
C ILE A 207 -8.12 5.60 16.19
N ASP A 208 -8.87 5.01 15.27
CA ASP A 208 -8.60 5.10 13.84
C ASP A 208 -9.06 6.48 13.32
N THR A 209 -8.81 6.73 12.05
CA THR A 209 -8.93 8.01 11.37
C THR A 209 -10.37 8.46 11.15
N ASP A 210 -11.32 7.54 11.31
CA ASP A 210 -12.76 7.82 11.37
C ASP A 210 -13.26 8.14 12.79
N GLY A 211 -12.37 8.16 13.79
CA GLY A 211 -12.72 8.37 15.19
C GLY A 211 -13.18 7.09 15.90
N GLU A 212 -13.28 5.97 15.20
CA GLU A 212 -13.72 4.70 15.77
C GLU A 212 -12.60 4.03 16.56
N SER A 213 -12.95 3.43 17.69
CA SER A 213 -12.01 2.62 18.46
C SER A 213 -11.78 1.28 17.77
N ARG A 214 -10.51 0.89 17.63
CA ARG A 214 -10.08 -0.34 16.98
C ARG A 214 -8.93 -0.98 17.72
N THR A 215 -8.59 -2.20 17.32
CA THR A 215 -7.47 -2.95 17.87
C THR A 215 -6.47 -3.33 16.80
N LEU A 216 -5.19 -3.33 17.16
CA LEU A 216 -4.10 -3.92 16.38
C LEU A 216 -3.31 -4.91 17.23
N VAL A 217 -2.68 -5.88 16.58
CA VAL A 217 -1.81 -6.85 17.23
C VAL A 217 -0.37 -6.46 17.01
N ILE A 218 0.39 -6.33 18.09
CA ILE A 218 1.84 -6.16 18.10
C ILE A 218 2.45 -7.55 18.21
N GLU A 219 3.06 -8.04 17.13
CA GLU A 219 3.59 -9.40 17.05
C GLU A 219 4.94 -9.50 17.78
N GLY A 220 4.99 -10.29 18.85
CA GLY A 220 6.22 -10.55 19.59
C GLY A 220 6.65 -9.46 20.59
N ASN A 221 7.55 -9.85 21.50
CA ASN A 221 8.01 -9.02 22.61
C ASN A 221 9.00 -7.94 22.16
N ALA A 222 9.78 -8.18 21.10
CA ALA A 222 10.70 -7.18 20.55
C ALA A 222 9.94 -5.97 20.00
N CYS A 223 8.88 -6.20 19.22
CA CYS A 223 8.01 -5.15 18.69
C CYS A 223 7.28 -4.41 19.82
N LEU A 224 6.84 -5.10 20.88
CA LEU A 224 6.26 -4.42 22.04
C LEU A 224 7.26 -3.46 22.70
N ARG A 225 8.51 -3.88 22.92
CA ARG A 225 9.52 -3.01 23.54
C ARG A 225 9.76 -1.76 22.72
N ALA A 226 9.85 -1.89 21.40
CA ALA A 226 9.95 -0.74 20.50
C ALA A 226 8.71 0.16 20.59
N ALA A 227 7.51 -0.44 20.63
CA ALA A 227 6.25 0.30 20.71
C ALA A 227 6.08 1.08 22.02
N LEU A 228 6.54 0.54 23.15
CA LEU A 228 6.53 1.21 24.45
C LEU A 228 7.61 2.29 24.57
N ALA A 229 8.74 2.14 23.87
CA ALA A 229 9.85 3.10 23.88
C ALA A 229 9.64 4.28 22.92
N ALA A 230 8.72 4.15 21.97
CA ALA A 230 8.41 5.20 21.02
C ALA A 230 7.77 6.41 21.72
N SER A 231 8.31 7.60 21.47
CA SER A 231 7.76 8.85 21.98
C SER A 231 6.45 9.20 21.25
N LEU A 232 5.45 9.65 22.02
CA LEU A 232 4.20 10.19 21.48
C LEU A 232 4.33 11.72 21.37
N ASP A 233 3.88 12.28 20.26
CA ASP A 233 3.77 13.73 20.13
C ASP A 233 2.56 14.28 20.90
N GLN A 234 2.44 15.61 21.03
CA GLN A 234 1.36 16.24 21.79
C GLN A 234 -0.05 15.91 21.24
N LYS A 235 -0.18 15.68 19.93
CA LYS A 235 -1.46 15.35 19.30
C LYS A 235 -1.81 13.89 19.57
N GLU A 236 -0.85 12.99 19.48
CA GLU A 236 -0.97 11.57 19.82
C GLU A 236 -1.34 11.40 21.29
N GLU A 237 -0.67 12.13 22.20
CA GLU A 237 -1.00 12.16 23.63
C GLU A 237 -2.47 12.55 23.88
N LYS A 238 -2.93 13.62 23.22
CA LYS A 238 -4.33 14.07 23.29
C LYS A 238 -5.31 13.05 22.71
N GLN A 239 -4.90 12.26 21.72
CA GLN A 239 -5.74 11.22 21.12
C GLN A 239 -5.83 10.00 22.04
N VAL A 240 -4.69 9.55 22.58
CA VAL A 240 -4.63 8.42 23.52
C VAL A 240 -5.42 8.73 24.80
N ALA A 241 -5.39 9.97 25.28
CA ALA A 241 -6.16 10.41 26.44
C ALA A 241 -7.70 10.33 26.26
N LYS A 242 -8.20 10.16 25.02
CA LYS A 242 -9.63 9.98 24.73
C LYS A 242 -10.04 8.51 24.65
N ILE A 243 -9.10 7.58 24.81
CA ILE A 243 -9.38 6.16 24.71
C ILE A 243 -9.95 5.67 26.05
N ASP A 244 -11.22 5.31 26.04
CA ASP A 244 -11.80 4.50 27.11
C ASP A 244 -11.25 3.08 27.00
N VAL A 245 -10.44 2.69 27.99
CA VAL A 245 -9.75 1.39 28.00
C VAL A 245 -10.78 0.28 28.04
N MET A 246 -10.79 -0.57 27.02
CA MET A 246 -11.69 -1.73 26.97
C MET A 246 -11.25 -2.82 27.95
N GLU A 247 -12.21 -3.65 28.36
CA GLU A 247 -11.90 -4.93 28.99
C GLU A 247 -11.05 -5.80 28.07
N THR A 248 -10.16 -6.61 28.65
CA THR A 248 -9.35 -7.55 27.90
C THR A 248 -10.27 -8.57 27.19
N PRO A 249 -10.25 -8.66 25.84
CA PRO A 249 -11.16 -9.55 25.13
C PRO A 249 -10.90 -11.04 25.43
N SER A 250 -11.92 -11.87 25.26
CA SER A 250 -11.78 -13.33 25.37
C SER A 250 -10.67 -13.88 24.47
N GLY A 251 -9.88 -14.82 25.00
CA GLY A 251 -8.68 -15.35 24.34
C GLY A 251 -7.41 -14.51 24.52
N TRP A 252 -7.49 -13.39 25.24
CA TRP A 252 -6.36 -12.59 25.68
C TRP A 252 -6.27 -12.59 27.20
N THR A 253 -5.07 -12.36 27.73
CA THR A 253 -4.82 -12.24 29.17
C THR A 253 -4.27 -10.87 29.48
N GLN A 254 -4.84 -10.22 30.51
CA GLN A 254 -4.31 -8.96 31.01
C GLN A 254 -2.83 -9.15 31.38
N CYS A 255 -1.97 -8.26 30.89
CA CYS A 255 -0.53 -8.36 31.07
C CYS A 255 0.00 -7.20 31.92
N ARG A 256 1.28 -7.26 32.31
CA ARG A 256 1.92 -6.20 33.10
C ARG A 256 1.94 -4.81 32.43
N TYR A 257 1.66 -4.75 31.13
CA TYR A 257 1.61 -3.53 30.34
C TYR A 257 0.18 -3.05 30.09
N TYR A 258 -0.82 -3.68 30.69
CA TYR A 258 -2.21 -3.24 30.56
C TYR A 258 -2.35 -1.73 30.86
N ALA A 259 -3.15 -1.04 30.06
CA ALA A 259 -3.34 0.41 30.10
C ALA A 259 -2.09 1.26 29.77
N SER A 260 -0.94 0.65 29.44
CA SER A 260 0.26 1.40 29.04
C SER A 260 0.10 1.99 27.64
N LYS A 261 0.59 3.22 27.45
CA LYS A 261 0.63 3.88 26.14
C LYS A 261 1.70 3.22 25.27
N ALA A 262 1.39 3.02 24.00
CA ALA A 262 2.31 2.48 23.03
C ALA A 262 2.06 3.11 21.66
N LYS A 263 3.08 3.10 20.79
CA LYS A 263 2.97 3.48 19.38
C LYS A 263 3.42 2.33 18.50
N ALA A 264 2.51 1.81 17.69
CA ALA A 264 2.74 0.62 16.89
C ALA A 264 2.40 0.86 15.42
N ALA A 265 3.00 0.04 14.56
CA ALA A 265 2.81 0.09 13.12
C ALA A 265 1.75 -0.92 12.66
N LYS A 266 0.97 -0.53 11.65
CA LYS A 266 0.12 -1.40 10.86
C LYS A 266 0.59 -1.39 9.41
N HIS A 267 0.73 -2.57 8.83
CA HIS A 267 1.16 -2.75 7.45
C HIS A 267 -0.01 -3.12 6.55
N SER A 268 -0.04 -2.52 5.35
CA SER A 268 -1.03 -2.80 4.30
C SER A 268 -0.35 -2.91 2.95
N ILE A 269 -0.93 -3.68 2.03
CA ILE A 269 -0.54 -3.66 0.61
C ILE A 269 -0.89 -2.30 0.00
N LEU A 270 -0.12 -1.83 -0.98
CA LEU A 270 -0.49 -0.72 -1.86
C LEU A 270 -0.59 -1.20 -3.30
N GLU A 271 -1.71 -0.89 -3.94
CA GLU A 271 -1.96 -1.13 -5.35
C GLU A 271 -2.46 0.17 -5.99
N ILE A 272 -1.67 0.72 -6.91
CA ILE A 272 -1.94 1.96 -7.63
C ILE A 272 -2.39 1.63 -9.06
N LYS A 273 -3.40 2.34 -9.53
CA LYS A 273 -3.84 2.30 -10.92
C LYS A 273 -3.99 3.72 -11.44
N CYS A 274 -3.42 3.96 -12.61
CA CYS A 274 -3.59 5.21 -13.35
C CYS A 274 -4.45 4.98 -14.61
N PRO A 275 -5.77 4.70 -14.48
CA PRO A 275 -6.62 4.43 -15.62
C PRO A 275 -6.99 5.71 -16.36
N GLN A 276 -7.33 5.59 -17.64
CA GLN A 276 -7.89 6.70 -18.43
C GLN A 276 -9.28 7.14 -17.95
N LYS A 277 -10.02 6.26 -17.26
CA LYS A 277 -11.34 6.54 -16.68
C LYS A 277 -11.37 6.15 -15.20
N MET A 278 -11.85 7.06 -14.35
CA MET A 278 -12.01 6.81 -12.91
C MET A 278 -13.03 5.71 -12.63
N TYR A 279 -12.70 4.82 -11.70
CA TYR A 279 -13.62 3.78 -11.24
C TYR A 279 -14.55 4.29 -10.13
N SER A 280 -15.81 3.86 -10.14
CA SER A 280 -16.77 4.13 -9.05
C SER A 280 -16.54 3.25 -7.82
N ASN A 281 -16.00 2.05 -8.00
CA ASN A 281 -15.64 1.07 -6.98
C ASN A 281 -14.40 0.30 -7.44
N ILE A 282 -13.79 -0.49 -6.56
CA ILE A 282 -12.74 -1.45 -6.96
C ILE A 282 -13.36 -2.45 -7.95
N PRO A 283 -12.86 -2.54 -9.20
CA PRO A 283 -13.32 -3.57 -10.13
C PRO A 283 -13.03 -4.97 -9.59
N ALA A 284 -14.01 -5.88 -9.66
CA ALA A 284 -13.93 -7.20 -9.00
C ALA A 284 -12.72 -8.04 -9.41
N TYR A 285 -12.21 -7.85 -10.62
CA TYR A 285 -11.04 -8.57 -11.11
C TYR A 285 -9.72 -8.15 -10.42
N TYR A 286 -9.62 -6.92 -9.91
CA TYR A 286 -8.49 -6.50 -9.08
C TYR A 286 -8.53 -7.13 -7.69
N LEU A 287 -9.69 -7.61 -7.23
CA LEU A 287 -9.78 -8.27 -5.93
C LEU A 287 -9.02 -9.59 -5.92
N MET A 288 -8.96 -10.31 -7.05
CA MET A 288 -8.08 -11.49 -7.18
C MET A 288 -6.60 -11.12 -6.98
N GLN A 289 -6.17 -9.99 -7.54
CA GLN A 289 -4.82 -9.47 -7.38
C GLN A 289 -4.54 -9.08 -5.91
N LEU A 290 -5.41 -8.26 -5.31
CA LEU A 290 -5.24 -7.76 -3.95
C LEU A 290 -5.22 -8.88 -2.90
N HIS A 291 -6.05 -9.92 -3.02
CA HIS A 291 -6.00 -11.05 -2.11
C HIS A 291 -4.71 -11.86 -2.27
N MET A 292 -4.20 -11.99 -3.50
CA MET A 292 -2.93 -12.67 -3.75
C MET A 292 -1.76 -11.90 -3.14
N GLU A 293 -1.76 -10.57 -3.23
CA GLU A 293 -0.78 -9.70 -2.59
C GLU A 293 -0.84 -9.81 -1.07
N CYS A 294 -2.03 -9.66 -0.48
CA CYS A 294 -2.25 -9.84 0.95
C CYS A 294 -1.70 -11.18 1.44
N HIS A 295 -2.04 -12.28 0.77
CA HIS A 295 -1.57 -13.61 1.18
C HIS A 295 -0.06 -13.81 0.92
N ALA A 296 0.51 -13.25 -0.15
CA ALA A 296 1.94 -13.39 -0.43
C ALA A 296 2.82 -12.71 0.63
N TYR A 297 2.35 -11.60 1.20
CA TYR A 297 3.04 -10.84 2.25
C TYR A 297 2.54 -11.15 3.66
N GLY A 298 1.50 -11.99 3.82
CA GLY A 298 0.91 -12.29 5.12
C GLY A 298 0.15 -11.11 5.75
N LEU A 299 -0.34 -10.17 4.93
CA LEU A 299 -1.06 -8.98 5.35
C LEU A 299 -2.58 -9.17 5.21
N GLN A 300 -3.36 -8.42 5.99
CA GLN A 300 -4.82 -8.48 6.02
C GLN A 300 -5.51 -7.28 5.35
N ASP A 301 -4.76 -6.22 5.07
CA ASP A 301 -5.30 -4.98 4.53
C ASP A 301 -4.54 -4.57 3.26
N ALA A 302 -5.25 -3.90 2.35
CA ALA A 302 -4.68 -3.26 1.18
C ALA A 302 -5.31 -1.89 0.91
N TYR A 303 -4.51 -0.97 0.39
CA TYR A 303 -4.96 0.25 -0.26
C TYR A 303 -5.05 0.02 -1.76
N PHE A 304 -6.24 0.24 -2.31
CA PHE A 304 -6.43 0.34 -3.75
C PHE A 304 -6.60 1.81 -4.11
N VAL A 305 -5.65 2.33 -4.88
CA VAL A 305 -5.54 3.75 -5.21
C VAL A 305 -5.73 3.91 -6.70
N VAL A 306 -6.61 4.83 -7.07
CA VAL A 306 -6.84 5.21 -8.46
C VAL A 306 -6.55 6.68 -8.61
N TRP A 307 -5.61 6.98 -9.50
CA TRP A 307 -5.22 8.35 -9.85
C TRP A 307 -5.45 8.61 -11.33
N ASN A 308 -5.83 9.83 -11.68
CA ASN A 308 -5.96 10.25 -13.07
C ASN A 308 -5.78 11.76 -13.17
N HIS A 309 -5.17 12.21 -14.26
CA HIS A 309 -5.20 13.58 -14.71
C HIS A 309 -5.88 13.70 -16.08
N LEU A 310 -7.10 14.24 -16.11
CA LEU A 310 -7.90 14.46 -17.32
C LEU A 310 -8.47 15.88 -17.31
N ASN A 311 -8.42 16.56 -18.46
CA ASN A 311 -8.97 17.91 -18.64
C ASN A 311 -8.47 18.89 -17.57
N GLN A 312 -7.15 18.87 -17.30
CA GLN A 312 -6.48 19.71 -16.30
C GLN A 312 -7.00 19.50 -14.86
N LYS A 313 -7.71 18.40 -14.60
CA LYS A 313 -8.21 18.04 -13.26
C LYS A 313 -7.55 16.77 -12.79
N GLU A 314 -6.83 16.88 -11.69
CA GLU A 314 -6.30 15.75 -10.95
C GLU A 314 -7.40 15.12 -10.08
N ARG A 315 -7.44 13.79 -10.06
CA ARG A 315 -8.42 13.03 -9.29
C ARG A 315 -7.73 11.86 -8.61
N LEU A 316 -7.98 11.73 -7.31
CA LEU A 316 -7.57 10.58 -6.50
C LEU A 316 -8.81 9.90 -5.91
N ARG A 317 -8.84 8.57 -5.96
CA ARG A 317 -9.79 7.75 -5.19
C ARG A 317 -9.02 6.67 -4.44
N VAL A 318 -9.35 6.51 -3.17
CA VAL A 318 -8.71 5.56 -2.27
C VAL A 318 -9.77 4.66 -1.67
N TRP A 319 -9.51 3.36 -1.70
CA TRP A 319 -10.26 2.36 -0.97
C TRP A 319 -9.31 1.58 -0.08
N LYS A 320 -9.75 1.28 1.15
CA LYS A 320 -9.11 0.28 2.00
C LYS A 320 -9.91 -1.01 1.90
N PHE A 321 -9.20 -2.08 1.60
CA PHE A 321 -9.71 -3.41 1.37
C PHE A 321 -9.21 -4.33 2.48
N LYS A 322 -10.09 -5.21 2.98
CA LYS A 322 -9.77 -6.26 3.95
C LYS A 322 -9.80 -7.62 3.29
N PHE A 323 -8.77 -8.42 3.52
CA PHE A 323 -8.64 -9.79 3.05
C PHE A 323 -9.86 -10.63 3.43
N ASN A 324 -10.41 -11.38 2.46
CA ASN A 324 -11.51 -12.31 2.68
C ASN A 324 -11.03 -13.75 2.43
N ALA A 325 -10.95 -14.54 3.49
CA ALA A 325 -10.50 -15.93 3.43
C ALA A 325 -11.41 -16.84 2.58
N GLY A 326 -12.72 -16.61 2.60
CA GLY A 326 -13.68 -17.38 1.79
C GLY A 326 -13.54 -17.10 0.29
N PHE A 327 -13.32 -15.83 -0.10
CA PHE A 327 -12.97 -15.48 -1.46
C PHE A 327 -11.65 -16.11 -1.87
N TRP A 328 -10.63 -16.00 -1.02
CA TRP A 328 -9.31 -16.57 -1.30
C TRP A 328 -9.37 -18.08 -1.54
N SER A 329 -10.11 -18.82 -0.70
CA SER A 329 -10.33 -20.26 -0.88
C SER A 329 -11.01 -20.59 -2.22
N SER A 330 -12.03 -19.82 -2.60
CA SER A 330 -12.71 -19.98 -3.90
C SER A 330 -11.77 -19.64 -5.07
N PHE A 331 -10.95 -18.61 -4.91
CA PHE A 331 -9.98 -18.20 -5.92
C PHE A 331 -8.86 -19.25 -6.09
N LEU A 332 -8.38 -19.84 -5.00
CA LEU A 332 -7.42 -20.95 -5.07
C LEU A 332 -7.99 -22.14 -5.84
N THR A 333 -9.26 -22.48 -5.62
CA THR A 333 -9.93 -23.56 -6.39
C THR A 333 -9.92 -23.27 -7.89
N LEU A 334 -10.17 -22.02 -8.29
CA LEU A 334 -10.09 -21.58 -9.68
C LEU A 334 -8.67 -21.69 -10.24
N VAL A 335 -7.66 -21.24 -9.49
CA VAL A 335 -6.25 -21.34 -9.87
C VAL A 335 -5.81 -22.79 -10.01
N ASP A 336 -6.19 -23.65 -9.06
CA ASP A 336 -5.80 -25.06 -9.01
C ASP A 336 -6.41 -25.82 -10.19
N THR A 337 -7.66 -25.52 -10.52
CA THR A 337 -8.33 -26.00 -11.73
C THR A 337 -7.58 -25.56 -12.99
N PHE A 338 -7.21 -24.28 -13.07
CA PHE A 338 -6.48 -23.72 -14.21
C PHE A 338 -5.10 -24.37 -14.40
N ARG A 339 -4.37 -24.67 -13.31
CA ARG A 339 -2.98 -25.14 -13.39
C ARG A 339 -2.81 -26.67 -13.40
N SER A 340 -3.87 -27.40 -13.05
CA SER A 340 -3.83 -28.84 -12.79
C SER A 340 -3.14 -29.60 -13.92
N LYS A 341 -2.34 -30.63 -13.59
CA LYS A 341 -1.78 -31.53 -14.59
C LYS A 341 -2.74 -32.70 -14.76
N ARG A 342 -3.13 -32.98 -16.00
CA ARG A 342 -4.00 -34.10 -16.35
C ARG A 342 -3.19 -35.38 -16.57
N ALA A 343 -3.88 -36.52 -16.56
CA ALA A 343 -3.27 -37.84 -16.78
C ALA A 343 -2.59 -37.95 -18.16
N ASP A 344 -3.17 -37.28 -19.17
CA ASP A 344 -2.62 -37.17 -20.53
C ASP A 344 -1.40 -36.22 -20.63
N GLY A 345 -0.93 -35.66 -19.52
CA GLY A 345 0.20 -34.74 -19.46
C GLY A 345 -0.13 -33.29 -19.78
N SER A 346 -1.34 -32.99 -20.29
CA SER A 346 -1.80 -31.63 -20.55
C SER A 346 -2.03 -30.82 -19.26
N ARG A 347 -2.13 -29.50 -19.41
CA ARG A 347 -2.33 -28.56 -18.30
C ARG A 347 -3.73 -27.96 -18.35
N GLY A 348 -4.29 -27.69 -17.17
CA GLY A 348 -5.63 -27.17 -16.98
C GLY A 348 -6.71 -28.24 -17.04
N ALA A 349 -7.78 -28.03 -16.27
CA ALA A 349 -8.97 -28.87 -16.34
C ALA A 349 -9.63 -28.78 -17.74
N PRO A 350 -10.52 -29.73 -18.10
CA PRO A 350 -11.37 -29.58 -19.28
C PRO A 350 -12.09 -28.22 -19.28
N TRP A 351 -12.22 -27.60 -20.46
CA TRP A 351 -12.80 -26.26 -20.61
C TRP A 351 -14.13 -26.11 -19.89
N ALA A 352 -15.07 -27.04 -20.09
CA ALA A 352 -16.40 -27.00 -19.48
C ALA A 352 -16.35 -26.92 -17.94
N ASN A 353 -15.41 -27.64 -17.32
CA ASN A 353 -15.23 -27.61 -15.86
C ASN A 353 -14.70 -26.25 -15.39
N PHE A 354 -13.69 -25.71 -16.09
CA PHE A 354 -13.14 -24.40 -15.76
C PHE A 354 -14.15 -23.28 -15.99
N GLU A 355 -14.89 -23.32 -17.09
CA GLU A 355 -15.95 -22.37 -17.43
C GLU A 355 -17.03 -22.33 -16.35
N GLN A 356 -17.52 -23.49 -15.90
CA GLN A 356 -18.52 -23.58 -14.85
C GLN A 356 -18.01 -22.96 -13.53
N LEU A 357 -16.78 -23.30 -13.12
CA LEU A 357 -16.17 -22.74 -11.91
C LEU A 357 -15.96 -21.22 -12.00
N LEU A 358 -15.46 -20.74 -13.14
CA LEU A 358 -15.28 -19.31 -13.39
C LEU A 358 -16.62 -18.57 -13.37
N TRP A 359 -17.68 -19.17 -13.94
CA TRP A 359 -19.03 -18.61 -13.91
C TRP A 359 -19.56 -18.49 -12.47
N HIS A 360 -19.46 -19.54 -11.66
CA HIS A 360 -19.86 -19.49 -10.25
C HIS A 360 -19.06 -18.46 -9.47
N PHE A 361 -17.75 -18.40 -9.69
CA PHE A 361 -16.88 -17.40 -9.06
C PHE A 361 -17.31 -15.97 -9.41
N LYS A 362 -17.54 -15.68 -10.69
CA LYS A 362 -18.05 -14.38 -11.16
C LYS A 362 -19.43 -14.06 -10.59
N LYS A 363 -20.33 -15.04 -10.50
CA LYS A 363 -21.68 -14.86 -9.94
C LYS A 363 -21.63 -14.47 -8.46
N ASN A 364 -20.78 -15.12 -7.68
CA ASN A 364 -20.68 -14.90 -6.23
C ASN A 364 -19.96 -13.58 -5.90
N TYR A 365 -18.93 -13.23 -6.68
CA TYR A 365 -18.00 -12.17 -6.32
C TYR A 365 -17.95 -10.99 -7.29
N GLY A 366 -18.67 -11.04 -8.41
CA GLY A 366 -18.69 -9.96 -9.40
C GLY A 366 -19.50 -8.73 -8.98
N ARG A 367 -20.34 -8.85 -7.95
CA ARG A 367 -21.22 -7.77 -7.49
C ARG A 367 -20.52 -6.89 -6.45
N VAL A 368 -20.57 -5.58 -6.63
CA VAL A 368 -20.02 -4.60 -5.66
C VAL A 368 -20.62 -4.77 -4.27
N SER A 369 -21.89 -5.12 -4.16
CA SER A 369 -22.57 -5.32 -2.86
C SER A 369 -21.93 -6.41 -2.00
N THR A 370 -21.40 -7.47 -2.62
CA THR A 370 -20.67 -8.54 -1.94
C THR A 370 -19.48 -8.00 -1.14
N TRP A 371 -18.92 -6.87 -1.57
CA TRP A 371 -17.68 -6.32 -1.05
C TRP A 371 -17.87 -5.21 -0.02
N ARG A 372 -19.10 -4.73 0.20
CA ARG A 372 -19.38 -3.65 1.17
C ARG A 372 -18.77 -3.90 2.57
N PRO A 373 -18.79 -5.13 3.13
CA PRO A 373 -18.19 -5.37 4.45
C PRO A 373 -16.66 -5.33 4.45
N PHE A 374 -16.03 -5.49 3.29
CA PHE A 374 -14.58 -5.66 3.12
C PHE A 374 -13.91 -4.45 2.49
N VAL A 375 -14.68 -3.53 1.91
CA VAL A 375 -14.17 -2.38 1.19
C VAL A 375 -14.74 -1.11 1.82
N LYS A 376 -13.84 -0.30 2.37
CA LYS A 376 -14.14 1.05 2.83
C LYS A 376 -13.64 2.05 1.79
N ALA A 377 -14.55 2.82 1.21
CA ALA A 377 -14.18 3.94 0.36
C ALA A 377 -13.82 5.15 1.22
N TYR A 378 -12.65 5.73 0.99
CA TYR A 378 -12.31 7.04 1.51
C TYR A 378 -12.72 8.06 0.44
N HIS A 379 -13.99 8.42 0.46
CA HIS A 379 -14.51 9.40 -0.49
C HIS A 379 -13.98 10.79 -0.14
N GLY A 380 -12.94 11.23 -0.84
CA GLY A 380 -12.81 12.64 -1.15
C GLY A 380 -13.78 12.98 -2.28
N ARG A 381 -15.03 13.37 -1.99
CA ARG A 381 -15.72 14.28 -2.92
C ARG A 381 -15.10 15.65 -2.69
N GLY A 382 -13.91 15.83 -3.24
CA GLY A 382 -13.16 17.07 -3.13
C GLY A 382 -12.08 16.99 -4.18
N GLU A 383 -12.12 17.92 -5.12
CA GLU A 383 -10.98 18.21 -5.97
C GLU A 383 -9.80 18.44 -5.02
N PHE A 384 -8.82 17.53 -5.02
CA PHE A 384 -7.56 17.69 -4.29
C PHE A 384 -6.77 18.93 -4.76
N ALA A 385 -7.28 19.61 -5.78
CA ALA A 385 -6.67 20.71 -6.49
C ALA A 385 -6.55 22.03 -5.71
N VAL A 386 -7.25 22.24 -4.58
CA VAL A 386 -7.31 23.61 -4.02
C VAL A 386 -6.68 23.78 -2.64
N ASN A 387 -6.87 22.86 -1.69
CA ASN A 387 -6.37 23.04 -0.32
C ASN A 387 -5.37 21.94 0.03
N ARG A 388 -4.16 21.98 -0.54
CA ARG A 388 -3.11 21.08 -0.05
C ARG A 388 -2.72 21.52 1.37
N PRO A 389 -2.21 20.60 2.21
CA PRO A 389 -1.86 20.87 3.62
C PRO A 389 -0.84 21.98 3.88
N TYR A 390 -0.26 22.58 2.83
CA TYR A 390 0.73 23.65 2.92
C TYR A 390 0.17 24.89 3.64
N GLU A 391 -1.13 25.18 3.58
CA GLU A 391 -1.71 26.35 4.28
C GLU A 391 -1.50 26.28 5.80
N ASN A 392 -1.56 25.08 6.38
CA ASN A 392 -1.33 24.89 7.81
C ASN A 392 0.15 24.84 8.18
N ALA A 393 1.03 24.40 7.27
CA ALA A 393 2.48 24.45 7.46
C ALA A 393 3.01 25.90 7.34
N LEU A 394 2.43 26.71 6.45
CA LEU A 394 2.69 28.14 6.30
C LEU A 394 2.43 28.91 7.60
N ASN A 395 1.43 28.49 8.39
CA ASN A 395 1.09 29.10 9.68
C ASN A 395 2.03 28.70 10.84
N LYS A 396 2.85 27.65 10.67
CA LYS A 396 3.76 27.13 11.71
C LYS A 396 5.21 27.58 11.53
N VAL A 397 5.61 27.94 10.31
CA VAL A 397 6.89 28.62 10.08
C VAL A 397 6.70 30.05 10.59
N PRO A 398 7.52 30.53 11.55
CA PRO A 398 7.42 31.89 12.04
C PRO A 398 7.32 32.86 10.87
N ALA A 399 6.33 33.75 10.92
CA ALA A 399 6.37 34.95 10.12
C ALA A 399 7.55 35.76 10.69
N ASP A 400 8.76 35.53 10.16
CA ASP A 400 9.90 36.32 10.61
C ASP A 400 9.58 37.79 10.43
N VAL A 401 9.61 38.46 11.59
CA VAL A 401 9.47 39.89 11.81
C VAL A 401 10.72 40.55 11.24
N ALA A 402 10.75 40.74 9.92
CA ALA A 402 11.78 41.52 9.27
C ALA A 402 11.19 42.19 8.03
N GLN A 403 10.78 43.45 8.22
CA GLN A 403 10.75 44.46 7.17
C GLN A 403 12.14 44.57 6.52
#